data_AF-A0A9D4F2I7-F1
#
_entry.id   AF-A0A9D4F2I7-F1
#
_cell.length_a   1.000
_cell.length_b   1.000
_cell.length_c   1.000
_cell.angle_alpha   90.00
_cell.angle_beta   90.00
_cell.angle_gamma   90.00
#
_symmetry.space_group_name_H-M   'P 1'
#
loop_
_entity.id
_entity.type
_entity.pdbx_description
1 polymer ?
#
loop_
_entity_poly.entity_id
_entity_poly.type
_entity_poly.pdbx_seq_one_letter_code
_entity_poly.pdbx_strand_id
1 'polypeptide(L)' 'MSGHGVQQGLAIGRALFEYIYYSKYKTIDLSMFDFARFAERRPILEQAIV' A
#
# COMPACT_ATOMS: atom_id res chain seq x y z
N MET A 1 -20.91 6.61 5.22
CA MET A 1 -19.62 5.91 4.98
C MET A 1 -19.20 6.17 3.55
N SER A 2 -18.33 7.15 3.34
CA SER A 2 -17.75 7.38 2.02
C SER A 2 -17.04 6.09 1.59
N GLY A 3 -17.26 5.56 0.37
CA GLY A 3 -16.82 4.23 -0.10
C GLY A 3 -15.32 3.92 0.00
N HIS A 4 -14.54 4.85 0.55
CA HIS A 4 -13.11 4.85 0.75
C HIS A 4 -12.62 3.62 1.53
N GLY A 5 -13.25 3.25 2.65
CA GLY A 5 -12.78 2.11 3.45
C GLY A 5 -12.93 0.75 2.76
N VAL A 6 -14.04 0.56 2.03
CA VAL A 6 -14.29 -0.69 1.28
C VAL A 6 -13.39 -0.75 0.05
N GLN A 7 -13.23 0.37 -0.66
CA GLN A 7 -12.35 0.45 -1.83
C GLN A 7 -10.86 0.30 -1.44
N GLN A 8 -10.44 0.92 -0.33
CA GLN A 8 -9.08 0.77 0.22
C GLN A 8 -8.83 -0.66 0.69
N GLY A 9 -9.78 -1.29 1.38
CA GLY A 9 -9.65 -2.69 1.79
C GLY A 9 -9.47 -3.63 0.60
N LEU A 10 -10.24 -3.43 -0.48
CA LEU A 10 -10.12 -4.22 -1.71
C LEU A 10 -8.77 -4.00 -2.41
N ALA A 11 -8.31 -2.74 -2.47
CA ALA A 11 -7.02 -2.36 -3.04
C ALA A 11 -5.84 -2.99 -2.27
N ILE A 12 -5.88 -2.94 -0.93
CA ILE A 12 -4.86 -3.54 -0.06
C ILE A 12 -4.82 -5.05 -0.22
N GLY A 13 -5.99 -5.71 -0.22
CA GLY A 13 -6.08 -7.16 -0.38
C GLY A 13 -5.48 -7.63 -1.70
N ARG A 14 -5.74 -6.91 -2.80
CA ARG A 14 -5.16 -7.22 -4.12
C ARG A 14 -3.65 -6.99 -4.15
N ALA A 15 -3.18 -5.87 -3.62
CA ALA A 15 -1.76 -5.57 -3.56
C ALA A 15 -0.99 -6.60 -2.72
N LEU A 16 -1.57 -7.05 -1.60
CA LEU A 16 -1.00 -8.11 -0.76
C LEU A 16 -0.93 -9.45 -1.49
N PHE A 17 -2.00 -9.85 -2.18
CA PHE A 17 -1.99 -11.08 -2.99
C PHE A 17 -0.90 -11.03 -4.07
N GLU A 18 -0.79 -9.91 -4.78
CA GLU A 18 0.24 -9.73 -5.81
C GLU A 18 1.65 -9.79 -5.23
N TYR A 19 1.87 -9.19 -4.07
CA TYR A 19 3.16 -9.25 -3.38
C TYR A 19 3.49 -10.68 -2.93
N ILE A 20 2.55 -11.40 -2.33
CA ILE A 20 2.78 -12.80 -1.90
C ILE A 20 3.04 -13.71 -3.10
N TYR A 21 2.24 -13.59 -4.17
CA TYR A 21 2.29 -14.51 -5.30
C TYR A 21 3.39 -14.17 -6.32
N TYR A 22 3.62 -12.88 -6.60
CA TYR A 22 4.60 -12.42 -7.59
C TYR A 22 5.87 -11.82 -6.99
N SER A 23 5.98 -11.72 -5.65
CA SER A 23 7.05 -10.96 -4.96
C SER A 23 7.17 -9.51 -5.43
N LYS A 24 6.10 -8.97 -6.00
CA LYS A 24 6.02 -7.59 -6.50
C LYS A 24 4.57 -7.12 -6.64
N TYR A 25 4.37 -5.83 -6.41
CA TYR A 25 3.13 -5.17 -6.79
C TYR A 25 3.03 -5.05 -8.32
N LYS A 26 1.85 -5.34 -8.88
CA LYS A 26 1.61 -5.23 -10.34
C LYS A 26 0.57 -4.17 -10.67
N THR A 27 -0.53 -4.16 -9.93
CA THR A 27 -1.67 -3.29 -10.21
C THR A 27 -1.62 -2.00 -9.40
N ILE A 28 -1.23 -2.08 -8.13
CA ILE A 28 -1.14 -0.94 -7.22
C ILE A 28 0.22 -1.00 -6.54
N ASP A 29 1.09 -0.05 -6.84
CA ASP A 29 2.39 0.05 -6.20
C ASP A 29 2.24 0.56 -4.77
N LEU A 30 2.26 -0.39 -3.83
CA LEU A 30 2.33 -0.11 -2.40
C LEU A 30 3.77 -0.31 -1.90
N SER A 31 4.81 -0.10 -2.69
CA SER A 31 6.21 -0.17 -2.19
C SER A 31 6.51 0.90 -1.13
N MET A 32 5.82 2.06 -1.18
CA MET A 32 5.83 3.02 -0.07
C MET A 32 5.28 2.39 1.23
N PHE A 33 4.33 1.47 1.09
CA PHE A 33 3.78 0.45 2.02
C PHE A 33 4.76 -0.43 2.77
N ASP A 34 5.95 -0.65 2.22
CA ASP A 34 6.74 -1.81 2.60
C ASP A 34 7.27 -1.73 4.03
N PHE A 35 7.37 -2.89 4.68
CA PHE A 35 7.89 -3.03 6.03
C PHE A 35 9.38 -2.67 6.09
N ALA A 36 10.11 -2.88 4.98
CA ALA A 36 11.50 -2.48 4.82
C ALA A 36 11.75 -0.99 5.16
N ARG A 37 10.74 -0.13 5.01
CA ARG A 37 10.86 1.30 5.35
C ARG A 37 11.27 1.55 6.80
N PHE A 38 10.84 0.68 7.72
CA PHE A 38 11.11 0.87 9.15
C PHE A 38 12.58 0.60 9.44
N ALA A 39 13.17 -0.39 8.76
CA ALA A 39 14.60 -0.65 8.79
C ALA A 39 15.40 0.47 8.10
N GLU A 40 14.88 1.01 6.99
CA GLU A 40 15.54 2.05 6.20
C GLU A 40 15.27 3.49 6.68
N ARG A 41 14.50 3.67 7.77
CA ARG A 41 14.07 4.97 8.29
C ARG A 41 13.51 5.89 7.19
N ARG A 42 12.70 5.34 6.29
CA ARG A 42 11.98 6.09 5.24
C ARG A 42 10.56 6.40 5.72
N PRO A 43 10.31 7.53 6.41
CA PRO A 43 8.96 7.93 6.78
C PRO A 43 8.16 8.28 5.53
N ILE A 44 6.88 7.91 5.51
CA ILE A 44 5.95 8.50 4.56
C ILE A 44 5.57 9.87 5.11
N LEU A 45 5.92 10.92 4.38
CA LEU A 45 5.36 12.24 4.61
C LEU A 45 3.94 12.21 4.04
N GLU A 46 2.93 12.16 4.90
CA GLU A 46 1.55 12.42 4.51
C GLU A 46 1.42 13.91 4.18
N GLN A 47 1.82 14.30 2.97
CA GLN A 47 1.34 15.52 2.37
C GLN A 47 -0.13 15.29 2.02
N ALA A 48 -0.99 15.44 3.03
CA ALA A 48 -2.42 15.51 2.86
C ALA A 48 -2.71 16.73 1.98
N ILE A 49 -2.74 16.53 0.66
CA ILE A 49 -3.39 17.46 -0.25
C ILE A 49 -4.87 17.37 0.09
N VAL A 50 -5.39 18.45 0.69
CA VAL A 50 -6.81 18.66 0.99
C VAL A 50 -7.55 19.06 -0.28
#